data_AF-A0A452J020-F1
#
_entry.id   AF-A0A452J020-F1
#
_cell.length_a   1.000
_cell.length_b   1.000
_cell.length_c   1.000
_cell.angle_alpha   90.00
_cell.angle_beta   90.00
_cell.angle_gamma   90.00
#
_symmetry.space_group_name_H-M   'P 1'
#
loop_
_entity.id
_entity.type
_entity.pdbx_description
1 polymer ?
#
loop_
_entity_poly.entity_id
_entity_poly.type
_entity_poly.pdbx_seq_one_letter_code
_entity_poly.pdbx_strand_id
1 'polypeptide(L)'
;MKMSILFSLCIFAFPGFSQGRVVGVDEAGFAECNEFFYGETPPEGFTESFHVKICQQYNKEPRFATLYSTEDKTPLYSAFKYTKAARRGEESWLVEPQVSQSPQ
;
A
#
# COMPACT_ATOMS: atom_id res chain seq x y z
N MET A 1 -48.31 18.78 0.64
CA MET A 1 -47.02 19.22 0.07
C MET A 1 -46.04 19.60 1.19
N LYS A 2 -45.10 18.73 1.53
CA LYS A 2 -43.69 19.09 1.80
C LYS A 2 -42.88 17.80 2.00
N MET A 3 -42.08 17.51 0.98
CA MET A 3 -41.04 16.49 0.95
C MET A 3 -39.82 17.06 1.68
N SER A 4 -39.28 16.38 2.69
CA SER A 4 -37.92 16.63 3.18
C SER A 4 -37.31 15.33 3.73
N ILE A 5 -36.86 14.49 2.80
CA ILE A 5 -35.55 13.84 2.77
C ILE A 5 -34.88 13.59 4.15
N LEU A 6 -35.03 12.38 4.66
CA LEU A 6 -34.07 11.76 5.57
C LEU A 6 -33.30 10.71 4.76
N PHE A 7 -32.37 11.18 3.92
CA PHE A 7 -31.46 10.32 3.17
C PHE A 7 -30.20 10.06 3.99
N SER A 8 -29.98 8.78 4.27
CA SER A 8 -28.67 8.13 4.44
C SER A 8 -27.80 8.54 5.64
N LEU A 9 -27.95 7.78 6.74
CA LEU A 9 -26.96 7.63 7.80
C LEU A 9 -25.99 6.45 7.52
N CYS A 10 -25.62 6.19 6.26
CA CYS A 10 -24.78 5.03 5.89
C CYS A 10 -23.35 5.39 5.39
N ILE A 11 -22.82 6.59 5.65
CA ILE A 11 -21.50 6.99 5.13
C ILE A 11 -20.34 6.74 6.12
N PHE A 12 -20.61 6.34 7.36
CA PHE A 12 -19.54 6.12 8.37
C PHE A 12 -19.14 4.64 8.56
N ALA A 13 -19.16 3.86 7.49
CA ALA A 13 -18.58 2.52 7.47
C ALA A 13 -17.51 2.42 6.38
N PHE A 14 -16.53 3.33 6.40
CA PHE A 14 -15.26 3.05 5.75
C PHE A 14 -14.37 2.36 6.79
N PRO A 15 -14.26 1.01 6.77
CA PRO A 15 -13.19 0.35 7.51
C PRO A 15 -11.90 1.04 7.07
N GLY A 16 -11.06 1.46 8.04
CA GLY A 16 -9.87 2.26 7.78
C GLY A 16 -9.10 1.68 6.60
N PHE A 17 -9.16 2.36 5.46
CA PHE A 17 -8.62 1.81 4.22
C PHE A 17 -7.10 1.69 4.38
N SER A 18 -6.61 0.46 4.40
CA SER A 18 -5.24 0.21 3.96
C SER A 18 -5.20 0.62 2.49
N GLN A 19 -4.54 1.74 2.19
CA GLN A 19 -4.37 2.26 0.84
C GLN A 19 -2.91 2.05 0.50
N GLY A 20 -2.59 1.22 -0.47
CA GLY A 20 -1.27 1.23 -1.09
C GLY A 20 -1.34 1.93 -2.45
N ARG A 21 -0.28 2.66 -2.80
CA ARG A 21 -0.15 3.23 -4.15
C ARG A 21 0.99 2.55 -4.90
N VAL A 22 0.77 2.30 -6.18
CA VAL A 22 1.85 1.96 -7.11
C VAL A 22 2.64 3.25 -7.37
N VAL A 23 3.94 3.20 -7.15
CA VAL A 23 4.85 4.34 -7.32
C VAL A 23 5.12 4.54 -8.81
N GLY A 24 5.03 5.79 -9.29
CA GLY A 24 5.30 6.13 -10.68
C GLY A 24 6.75 5.84 -11.09
N VAL A 25 6.96 5.55 -12.37
CA VAL A 25 8.31 5.31 -12.93
C VAL A 25 9.17 6.57 -12.89
N ASP A 26 8.54 7.74 -12.90
CA ASP A 26 9.14 9.07 -12.78
C ASP A 26 9.49 9.45 -11.34
N GLU A 27 9.07 8.66 -10.35
CA GLU A 27 9.33 8.91 -8.94
C GLU A 27 10.60 8.20 -8.46
N ALA A 28 11.39 8.90 -7.64
CA ALA A 28 12.64 8.36 -7.10
C ALA A 28 12.38 7.21 -6.12
N GLY A 29 13.00 6.05 -6.36
CA GLY A 29 12.91 4.90 -5.45
C GLY A 29 11.46 4.44 -5.22
N PHE A 30 11.03 4.45 -3.96
CA PHE A 30 9.67 4.20 -3.46
C PHE A 30 8.97 5.48 -2.98
N ALA A 31 9.37 6.64 -3.50
CA ALA A 31 8.81 7.95 -3.17
C ALA A 31 8.85 8.26 -1.67
N GLU A 32 7.71 8.59 -1.03
CA GLU A 32 7.65 8.84 0.41
C GLU A 32 8.05 7.62 1.26
N CYS A 33 7.93 6.41 0.71
CA CYS A 33 8.34 5.19 1.38
C CYS A 33 9.86 4.93 1.32
N ASN A 34 10.67 5.82 0.71
CA ASN A 34 12.13 5.72 0.75
C ASN A 34 12.67 5.76 2.18
N GLU A 35 11.94 6.39 3.12
CA GLU A 35 12.31 6.48 4.52
C GLU A 35 12.54 5.13 5.20
N PHE A 36 12.02 4.02 4.65
CA PHE A 36 12.19 2.69 5.23
C PHE A 36 13.53 2.03 4.91
N PHE A 37 14.29 2.58 3.97
CA PHE A 37 15.60 2.06 3.60
C PHE A 37 16.72 2.79 4.35
N TYR A 38 17.84 2.09 4.56
CA TYR A 38 19.02 2.70 5.16
C TYR A 38 19.52 3.84 4.28
N GLY A 39 19.70 5.03 4.87
CA GLY A 39 20.09 6.22 4.12
C GLY A 39 19.12 6.60 2.99
N GLU A 40 17.83 6.23 3.13
CA GLU A 40 16.78 6.49 2.13
C GLU A 40 17.10 5.93 0.73
N THR A 41 17.96 4.91 0.67
CA THR A 41 18.47 4.34 -0.58
C THR A 41 17.96 2.91 -0.75
N PRO A 42 16.98 2.67 -1.66
CA PRO A 42 16.46 1.33 -1.92
C PRO A 42 17.47 0.42 -2.63
N PRO A 43 17.34 -0.91 -2.50
CA PRO A 43 18.12 -1.87 -3.29
C PRO A 43 17.88 -1.70 -4.79
N GLU A 44 18.97 -1.73 -5.56
CA GLU A 44 18.94 -1.72 -7.03
C GLU A 44 19.12 -3.13 -7.61
N GLY A 45 18.98 -3.26 -8.94
CA GLY A 45 19.21 -4.52 -9.67
C GLY A 45 17.95 -5.28 -10.07
N PHE A 46 16.77 -4.79 -9.70
CA PHE A 46 15.47 -5.34 -10.13
C PHE A 46 14.84 -4.43 -11.17
N THR A 47 15.04 -4.75 -12.46
CA THR A 47 14.68 -3.85 -13.57
C THR A 47 13.59 -4.40 -14.50
N GLU A 48 13.11 -5.62 -14.25
CA GLU A 48 12.05 -6.19 -15.09
C GLU A 48 10.76 -5.37 -15.04
N SER A 49 10.06 -5.28 -16.17
CA SER A 49 8.86 -4.44 -16.32
C SER A 49 7.68 -4.89 -15.46
N PHE A 50 7.67 -6.15 -15.04
CA PHE A 50 6.67 -6.71 -14.13
C PHE A 50 7.01 -6.48 -12.65
N HIS A 51 8.13 -5.83 -12.32
CA HIS A 51 8.40 -5.36 -10.98
C HIS A 51 7.76 -4.00 -10.75
N VAL A 52 6.79 -3.96 -9.85
CA VAL A 52 6.12 -2.73 -9.42
C VAL A 52 6.54 -2.37 -8.01
N LYS A 53 6.80 -1.08 -7.80
CA LYS A 53 7.11 -0.53 -6.49
C LYS A 53 5.84 -0.05 -5.84
N ILE A 54 5.59 -0.48 -4.61
CA ILE A 54 4.38 -0.18 -3.87
C ILE A 54 4.75 0.54 -2.58
N CYS A 55 4.15 1.70 -2.36
CA CYS A 55 4.16 2.39 -1.06
C CYS A 55 2.84 2.08 -0.35
N GLN A 56 2.89 1.17 0.64
CA GLN A 56 1.72 0.72 1.39
C GLN A 56 1.47 1.66 2.56
N GLN A 57 0.24 2.16 2.67
CA GLN A 57 -0.16 3.12 3.69
C GLN A 57 -1.32 2.58 4.54
N TYR A 58 -1.30 2.94 5.81
CA TYR A 58 -2.39 2.68 6.73
C TYR A 58 -2.76 3.97 7.45
N ASN A 59 -4.04 4.33 7.41
CA ASN A 59 -4.53 5.63 7.87
C ASN A 59 -3.78 6.81 7.22
N LYS A 60 -3.46 6.70 5.92
CA LYS A 60 -2.69 7.69 5.14
C LYS A 60 -1.23 7.89 5.56
N GLU A 61 -0.73 7.02 6.44
CA GLU A 61 0.66 7.02 6.86
C GLU A 61 1.40 5.87 6.18
N PRO A 62 2.58 6.10 5.56
CA PRO A 62 3.45 5.05 5.07
C PRO A 62 3.72 3.98 6.13
N ARG A 63 3.69 2.72 5.74
CA ARG A 63 4.00 1.58 6.64
C ARG A 63 5.04 0.65 6.06
N PHE A 64 4.98 0.40 4.76
CA PHE A 64 5.87 -0.53 4.08
C PHE A 64 6.22 -0.02 2.69
N ALA A 65 7.47 -0.21 2.28
CA ALA A 65 7.91 -0.15 0.89
C ALA A 65 8.04 -1.58 0.39
N THR A 66 7.33 -1.97 -0.68
CA THR A 66 7.33 -3.35 -1.18
C THR A 66 7.60 -3.39 -2.67
N LEU A 67 8.63 -4.14 -3.07
CA LEU A 67 8.85 -4.50 -4.46
C LEU A 67 8.05 -5.77 -4.76
N TYR A 68 7.16 -5.70 -5.74
CA TYR A 68 6.21 -6.76 -6.06
C TYR A 68 6.39 -7.24 -7.50
N SER A 69 6.45 -8.55 -7.71
CA SER A 69 6.41 -9.17 -9.04
C SER A 69 4.94 -9.40 -9.42
N THR A 70 4.45 -8.71 -10.46
CA THR A 70 3.10 -8.91 -10.99
C THR A 70 2.96 -10.21 -11.79
N GLU A 71 4.07 -10.73 -12.34
CA GLU A 71 4.12 -12.02 -13.01
C GLU A 71 3.97 -13.18 -12.02
N ASP A 72 4.82 -13.21 -10.98
CA ASP A 72 4.82 -14.27 -9.97
C ASP A 72 3.75 -14.08 -8.88
N LYS A 73 3.14 -12.90 -8.86
CA LYS A 73 2.17 -12.45 -7.85
C LYS A 73 2.72 -12.53 -6.42
N THR A 74 4.00 -12.23 -6.25
CA THR A 74 4.71 -12.34 -4.96
C THR A 74 5.50 -11.06 -4.64
N PRO A 75 5.56 -10.63 -3.36
CA PRO A 75 6.52 -9.63 -2.95
C PRO A 75 7.94 -10.22 -3.01
N LEU A 76 8.83 -9.56 -3.73
CA LEU A 76 10.25 -9.92 -3.73
C LEU A 76 10.93 -9.50 -2.43
N TYR A 77 10.64 -8.29 -1.98
CA TYR A 77 11.05 -7.80 -0.67
C TYR A 77 10.12 -6.71 -0.17
N SER A 78 10.13 -6.51 1.15
CA SER A 78 9.49 -5.38 1.82
C SER A 78 10.46 -4.75 2.82
N ALA A 79 10.37 -3.43 2.99
CA ALA A 79 11.10 -2.67 3.99
C ALA A 79 10.13 -1.90 4.88
N PHE A 80 10.44 -1.87 6.18
CA PHE A 80 9.71 -1.10 7.20
C PHE A 80 10.64 -0.78 8.36
N LYS A 81 10.27 0.25 9.13
CA LYS A 81 10.93 0.57 10.40
C LYS A 81 10.18 -0.06 11.57
N TYR A 82 10.86 -0.91 12.32
CA TYR A 82 10.35 -1.40 13.58
C TYR A 82 10.34 -0.27 14.62
N THR A 83 9.17 0.01 15.20
CA THR A 83 9.00 1.06 16.22
C THR A 83 8.73 0.46 17.59
N LYS A 84 7.80 -0.49 17.68
CA LYS A 84 7.44 -1.21 18.91
C LYS A 84 6.73 -2.51 18.57
N ALA A 85 6.67 -3.42 19.53
CA ALA A 85 5.85 -4.61 19.42
C ALA A 85 4.36 -4.22 19.30
N ALA A 86 3.71 -4.66 18.22
CA ALA A 86 2.26 -4.57 18.08
C ALA A 86 1.63 -5.85 18.66
N ARG A 87 0.40 -5.74 19.19
CA ARG A 87 -0.40 -6.95 19.47
C ARG A 87 -0.71 -7.60 18.13
N ARG A 88 -0.57 -8.93 18.06
CA ARG A 88 -1.00 -9.70 16.89
C ARG A 88 -2.49 -9.43 16.68
N GLY A 89 -2.85 -8.86 15.53
CA GLY A 89 -4.24 -8.65 15.14
C GLY A 89 -4.93 -9.99 14.86
N GLU A 90 -6.24 -9.94 14.58
CA GLU A 90 -6.95 -11.11 14.04
C GLU A 90 -6.26 -11.63 12.78
N GLU A 91 -6.09 -12.95 12.69
CA GLU A 91 -5.47 -13.64 11.55
C GLU A 91 -6.44 -13.79 10.37
N SER A 92 -6.99 -12.67 9.90
CA SER A 92 -7.69 -12.64 8.61
C SER A 92 -6.71 -12.26 7.50
N TRP A 93 -6.67 -13.09 6.46
CA TRP A 93 -5.86 -12.79 5.28
C TRP A 93 -6.46 -11.62 4.51
N LEU A 94 -5.65 -10.61 4.23
CA LEU A 94 -6.03 -9.46 3.42
C LEU A 94 -5.41 -9.59 2.02
N VAL A 95 -6.20 -9.27 1.00
CA VAL A 95 -5.70 -9.11 -0.37
C VAL A 95 -5.23 -7.69 -0.55
N GLU A 96 -4.08 -7.50 -1.19
CA GLU A 96 -3.57 -6.18 -1.53
C GLU A 96 -4.35 -5.61 -2.75
N PRO A 97 -5.21 -4.60 -2.56
CA PRO A 97 -6.18 -4.20 -3.59
C PRO A 97 -5.57 -3.48 -4.78
N GLN A 98 -4.41 -2.81 -4.63
CA GLN A 98 -3.78 -2.08 -5.73
C GLN A 98 -3.13 -3.00 -6.79
N VAL A 99 -2.87 -4.27 -6.45
CA VAL A 99 -2.30 -5.23 -7.39
C VAL A 99 -3.38 -5.82 -8.30
N SER A 100 -4.62 -5.94 -7.82
CA SER A 100 -5.72 -6.52 -8.59
C SER A 100 -6.37 -5.53 -9.58
N GLN A 101 -6.07 -4.23 -9.46
CA GLN A 101 -6.64 -3.16 -10.28
C GLN A 101 -5.70 -2.57 -11.33
N SER A 102 -4.43 -3.00 -11.39
CA SER A 102 -3.54 -2.56 -12.47
C SER A 102 -4.06 -3.09 -13.81
N PRO A 103 -4.21 -2.24 -14.85
CA PRO A 103 -4.55 -2.71 -16.19
C PRO A 103 -3.51 -3.74 -16.63
N GLN A 104 -3.99 -4.92 -17.02
CA GLN A 104 -3.17 -5.97 -17.62
C GLN A 104 -2.74 -5.58 -19.04
#